data_AF-A0A497FGN4-F1
#
_entry.id   AF-A0A497FGN4-F1
#
_cell.length_a   1.000
_cell.length_b   1.000
_cell.length_c   1.000
_cell.angle_alpha   90.00
_cell.angle_beta   90.00
_cell.angle_gamma   90.00
#
_symmetry.space_group_name_H-M   'P 1'
#
loop_
_entity.id
_entity.type
_entity.pdbx_description
1 polymer ?
#
loop_
_entity_poly.entity_id
_entity_poly.type
_entity_poly.pdbx_seq_one_letter_code
_entity_poly.pdbx_strand_id
1 'polypeptide(L)' 'LGHIEEAIKESIESGIHVWDYLCFIPVKDYIDTVFTCDKHFITIGKKYKVKILNPLDTWITL' A
#
# COMPACT_ATOMS: atom_id res chain seq x y z
N LEU A 1 10.27 7.15 14.00
CA LEU A 1 9.43 6.06 14.58
C LEU A 1 7.97 6.15 14.16
N GLY A 2 7.38 7.34 13.95
CA GLY A 2 5.95 7.47 13.61
C GLY A 2 5.46 6.64 12.42
N HIS A 3 6.24 6.51 11.35
CA HIS A 3 5.86 5.67 10.20
C HIS A 3 5.74 4.17 10.54
N ILE A 4 6.51 3.68 11.52
CA ILE A 4 6.47 2.28 11.95
C ILE A 4 5.18 2.02 12.73
N GLU A 5 4.83 2.91 13.66
CA GLU A 5 3.60 2.82 14.43
C GLU A 5 2.36 2.91 13.53
N GLU A 6 2.39 3.81 12.53
CA GLU A 6 1.34 3.89 11.51
C GLU A 6 1.25 2.58 10.72
N ALA A 7 2.38 2.04 10.24
CA ALA A 7 2.39 0.80 9.48
C ALA A 7 1.81 -0.39 10.26
N ILE A 8 2.14 -0.51 11.55
CA ILE A 8 1.62 -1.56 12.42
C ILE A 8 0.10 -1.40 12.60
N LYS A 9 -0.35 -0.18 12.90
CA LYS A 9 -1.78 0.11 13.06
C LYS A 9 -2.56 -0.25 11.80
N GLU A 10 -2.08 0.20 10.65
CA GLU A 10 -2.71 -0.03 9.35
C GLU A 10 -2.75 -1.51 8.96
N SER A 11 -1.68 -2.25 9.28
CA SER A 11 -1.63 -3.71 9.10
C SER A 11 -2.69 -4.43 9.93
N ILE A 12 -2.85 -4.05 11.19
CA ILE A 12 -3.87 -4.64 12.09
C ILE A 12 -5.29 -4.31 11.59
N GLU A 13 -5.56 -3.06 11.19
CA GLU A 13 -6.89 -2.63 10.77
C GLU A 13 -7.34 -3.25 9.45
N SER A 14 -6.41 -3.49 8.52
CA SER A 14 -6.72 -3.97 7.16
C SER A 14 -6.56 -5.48 6.98
N GLY A 15 -5.76 -6.14 7.82
CA GLY A 15 -5.29 -7.51 7.60
C GLY A 15 -4.22 -7.66 6.52
N ILE A 16 -3.71 -6.57 5.94
CA ILE A 16 -2.62 -6.57 4.95
C ILE A 16 -1.27 -6.67 5.69
N HIS A 17 -0.32 -7.38 5.08
CA HIS A 17 0.99 -7.59 5.68
C HIS A 17 1.72 -6.26 5.94
N VAL A 18 2.33 -6.12 7.12
CA VAL A 18 2.97 -4.86 7.57
C VAL A 18 4.04 -4.32 6.60
N TRP A 19 4.70 -5.21 5.84
CA TRP A 19 5.68 -4.83 4.83
C TRP A 19 5.13 -3.89 3.76
N ASP A 20 3.89 -4.09 3.31
CA ASP A 20 3.29 -3.23 2.28
C ASP A 20 3.17 -1.78 2.79
N TYR A 21 2.82 -1.63 4.06
CA TYR A 21 2.74 -0.33 4.73
C TYR A 21 4.11 0.27 5.03
N LEU A 22 5.09 -0.55 5.46
CA LEU A 22 6.45 -0.07 5.69
C LEU A 22 7.11 0.45 4.41
N CYS A 23 6.79 -0.15 3.27
CA CYS A 23 7.26 0.31 1.96
C CYS A 23 6.53 1.58 1.49
N PHE A 24 5.23 1.69 1.77
CA PHE A 24 4.39 2.77 1.24
C PHE A 24 4.38 4.04 2.10
N ILE A 25 4.17 3.92 3.42
CA ILE A 25 3.93 5.06 4.32
C ILE A 25 5.04 6.12 4.29
N PRO A 26 6.35 5.77 4.25
CA PRO A 26 7.41 6.77 4.21
C PRO A 26 7.39 7.66 2.96
N VAL A 27 6.78 7.20 1.86
CA VAL A 27 6.77 7.89 0.56
C VAL A 27 5.40 8.42 0.16
N LYS A 28 4.35 8.15 0.94
CA LYS A 28 2.93 8.40 0.57
C LYS A 28 2.63 9.86 0.19
N ASP A 29 3.35 10.82 0.77
CA ASP A 29 3.14 12.25 0.53
C ASP A 29 3.96 12.78 -0.67
N TYR A 30 4.81 11.94 -1.28
CA TYR A 30 5.71 12.30 -2.39
C TYR A 30 5.32 11.63 -3.72
N ILE A 31 4.34 10.74 -3.71
CA ILE A 31 3.94 9.96 -4.88
C ILE A 31 2.44 10.10 -5.15
N ASP A 32 2.05 10.10 -6.42
CA ASP A 32 0.64 10.09 -6.84
C ASP A 32 0.19 8.75 -7.44
N THR A 33 1.15 7.88 -7.79
CA THR A 33 0.92 6.64 -8.52
C THR A 33 1.83 5.52 -8.03
N VAL A 34 1.28 4.34 -7.81
CA VAL A 34 1.98 3.08 -7.52
C VAL A 34 1.76 2.11 -8.68
N PHE A 35 2.84 1.59 -9.24
CA PHE A 35 2.82 0.52 -10.23
C PHE A 35 3.03 -0.81 -9.52
N THR A 36 2.03 -1.69 -9.56
CA THR A 36 2.09 -2.97 -8.84
C THR A 36 1.09 -3.96 -9.41
N CYS A 37 1.42 -5.26 -9.31
CA CYS A 37 0.50 -6.35 -9.60
C CYS A 37 -0.14 -6.92 -8.33
N ASP A 38 0.23 -6.40 -7.15
CA ASP A 38 -0.27 -6.85 -5.86
C ASP A 38 -1.66 -6.25 -5.57
N LYS A 39 -2.63 -7.12 -5.31
CA LYS A 39 -4.02 -6.74 -5.03
C LYS A 39 -4.17 -5.97 -3.71
N HIS A 40 -3.28 -6.15 -2.73
CA HIS A 40 -3.33 -5.42 -1.45
C HIS A 40 -3.25 -3.90 -1.65
N PHE A 41 -2.46 -3.48 -2.62
CA PHE A 41 -2.27 -2.06 -2.92
C PHE A 41 -3.52 -1.36 -3.46
N ILE A 42 -4.52 -2.10 -3.94
CA ILE A 42 -5.83 -1.51 -4.29
C ILE A 42 -6.48 -0.88 -3.06
N THR A 43 -6.45 -1.59 -1.92
CA THR A 43 -7.00 -1.10 -0.65
C THR A 43 -6.18 0.07 -0.11
N ILE A 44 -4.84 -0.03 -0.17
CA ILE A 44 -3.92 1.03 0.25
C ILE A 44 -4.15 2.29 -0.59
N GLY A 45 -4.17 2.17 -1.92
CA GLY A 45 -4.40 3.28 -2.84
C GLY A 45 -5.74 3.98 -2.60
N LYS A 46 -6.81 3.21 -2.34
CA LYS A 46 -8.12 3.78 -1.99
C LYS A 46 -8.07 4.59 -0.69
N LYS A 47 -7.39 4.09 0.35
CA LYS A 47 -7.28 4.76 1.65
C LYS A 47 -6.49 6.07 1.55
N TYR A 48 -5.34 6.03 0.88
CA TYR A 48 -4.40 7.14 0.81
C TYR A 48 -4.58 8.04 -0.43
N LYS A 49 -5.59 7.76 -1.26
CA LYS A 49 -5.91 8.49 -2.50
C LYS A 49 -4.73 8.53 -3.49
N VAL A 50 -4.03 7.40 -3.60
CA VAL A 50 -2.93 7.19 -4.55
C VAL A 50 -3.42 6.28 -5.68
N LYS A 51 -3.07 6.63 -6.92
CA LYS A 51 -3.46 5.87 -8.11
C LYS A 51 -2.72 4.54 -8.15
N ILE A 52 -3.43 3.44 -8.39
CA ILE A 52 -2.83 2.12 -8.56
C ILE A 52 -2.92 1.73 -10.03
N LEU A 53 -1.78 1.40 -10.64
CA LEU A 53 -1.68 0.92 -12.00
C LEU A 53 -1.10 -0.48 -12.03
N ASN A 54 -1.84 -1.41 -12.65
CA ASN A 54 -1.36 -2.75 -12.89
C ASN A 54 -0.72 -2.81 -14.29
N PRO A 55 0.61 -2.89 -14.41
CA PRO A 55 1.28 -2.89 -15.71
C PRO A 55 1.09 -4.17 -16.52
N LEU A 56 0.58 -5.25 -15.91
CA LEU A 56 0.43 -6.57 -16.51
C LEU A 56 -1.04 -7.00 -16.68
N ASP A 57 -2.00 -6.11 -16.36
CA ASP A 57 -3.44 -6.39 -16.32
C ASP A 57 -3.81 -7.68 -15.56
N THR A 58 -2.98 -8.09 -14.58
CA THR A 58 -3.14 -9.34 -13.83
C THR A 58 -2.86 -9.12 -12.35
N TRP A 59 -3.83 -9.44 -11.49
CA TRP A 59 -3.68 -9.30 -10.03
C TRP A 59 -3.14 -10.57 -9.40
N ILE A 60 -2.08 -10.43 -8.61
CA ILE A 60 -1.49 -11.50 -7.81
C ILE A 60 -2.03 -11.35 -6.38
N THR A 61 -2.41 -12.49 -5.79
CA THR A 61 -2.72 -12.58 -4.36
C THR A 61 -1.71 -13.56 -3.77
N LEU A 62 -0.89 -13.08 -2.84
CA LEU A 62 0.05 -13.88 -2.06
C LEU A 62 -0.37 -13.87 -0.59
#